data_AF-A0A922VE57-F1
#
_entry.id   AF-A0A922VE57-F1
#
_cell.length_a   1.000
_cell.length_b   1.000
_cell.length_c   1.000
_cell.angle_alpha   90.00
_cell.angle_beta   90.00
_cell.angle_gamma   90.00
#
_symmetry.space_group_name_H-M   'P 1'
#
loop_
_entity.id
_entity.type
_entity.pdbx_description
1 polymer ?
#
loop_
_entity_poly.entity_id
_entity_poly.type
_entity_poly.pdbx_seq_one_letter_code
_entity_poly.pdbx_strand_id
1 'polypeptide(L)' 'RAKAIGASPLDDVPGIGPARKKALLMHFGTARAVRGASLEDLQKAPGISAAVAQQLHDFFNPR' A
#
# COMPACT_ATOMS: atom_id res chain seq x y z
N ARG A 1 -0.82 10.74 -22.83
CA ARG A 1 -0.80 9.57 -21.91
C ARG A 1 -1.35 10.02 -20.57
N ALA A 2 -2.63 9.75 -20.30
CA ALA A 2 -3.28 10.09 -19.04
C ALA A 2 -2.62 9.29 -17.90
N LYS A 3 -1.84 9.96 -17.04
CA LYS A 3 -1.50 9.40 -15.74
C LYS A 3 -2.83 9.35 -15.00
N ALA A 4 -3.36 8.16 -14.79
CA ALA A 4 -4.59 7.96 -14.03
C ALA A 4 -4.40 8.56 -12.63
N ILE A 5 -4.85 9.80 -12.48
CA ILE A 5 -5.22 10.42 -11.21
C ILE A 5 -6.61 9.84 -10.87
N GLY A 6 -6.69 8.51 -10.76
CA GLY A 6 -7.75 7.86 -10.01
C GLY A 6 -7.22 7.71 -8.60
N ALA A 7 -8.05 7.90 -7.59
CA ALA A 7 -7.70 7.71 -6.17
C ALA A 7 -6.65 6.60 -6.04
N SER A 8 -5.48 6.92 -5.46
CA SER A 8 -4.51 5.85 -5.23
C SER A 8 -5.21 4.92 -4.27
N PRO A 9 -5.40 3.64 -4.55
CA PRO A 9 -6.23 2.82 -3.70
C PRO A 9 -5.54 2.53 -2.34
N LEU A 10 -4.32 3.05 -2.16
CA LEU A 10 -3.62 3.20 -0.88
C LEU A 10 -4.23 4.29 0.02
N ASP A 11 -4.85 5.33 -0.57
CA ASP A 11 -5.54 6.41 0.15
C ASP A 11 -6.86 5.93 0.74
N ASP A 12 -7.48 4.92 0.13
CA ASP A 12 -8.73 4.31 0.61
C ASP A 12 -8.50 3.32 1.75
N VAL A 13 -7.25 2.97 2.06
CA VAL A 13 -6.95 2.04 3.16
C VAL A 13 -7.02 2.75 4.51
N PRO A 14 -7.94 2.34 5.41
CA PRO A 14 -8.06 2.93 6.73
C PRO A 14 -6.75 2.80 7.50
N GLY A 15 -6.22 3.92 7.99
CA GLY A 15 -4.97 3.95 8.75
C GLY A 15 -3.71 4.13 7.90
N ILE A 16 -3.77 4.14 6.57
CA ILE A 16 -2.63 4.56 5.73
C ILE A 16 -2.64 6.08 5.58
N GLY A 17 -1.81 6.74 6.38
CA GLY A 17 -1.54 8.17 6.22
C GLY A 17 -0.56 8.47 5.08
N PRO A 18 -0.39 9.75 4.70
CA PRO A 18 0.51 10.18 3.63
C PRO A 18 1.97 9.75 3.83
N ALA A 19 2.43 9.67 5.09
CA ALA A 19 3.78 9.17 5.42
C ALA A 19 3.97 7.69 5.05
N ARG A 20 3.01 6.84 5.42
CA ARG A 20 3.03 5.39 5.14
C ARG A 20 2.85 5.11 3.65
N LYS A 21 1.97 5.85 2.98
CA LYS A 21 1.84 5.82 1.52
C LYS A 21 3.16 6.16 0.84
N LYS A 22 3.83 7.24 1.27
CA LYS A 22 5.13 7.62 0.70
C LYS A 22 6.18 6.55 0.93
N ALA A 23 6.25 5.97 2.13
CA ALA A 23 7.14 4.85 2.43
C ALA A 23 6.89 3.64 1.53
N LEU A 24 5.63 3.24 1.34
CA LEU A 24 5.25 2.15 0.45
C LEU A 24 5.61 2.47 -1.01
N LEU A 25 5.33 3.68 -1.48
CA LEU A 25 5.70 4.10 -2.83
C LEU A 25 7.22 4.19 -3.03
N MET A 26 7.97 4.56 -1.98
CA MET A 26 9.44 4.57 -2.04
C MET A 26 10.02 3.14 -2.02
N HIS A 27 9.39 2.21 -1.30
CA HIS A 27 9.84 0.83 -1.21
C HIS A 27 9.49 0.02 -2.48
N PHE A 28 8.25 0.14 -2.95
CA PHE A 28 7.72 -0.63 -4.07
C PHE A 28 7.73 0.10 -5.42
N GLY A 29 7.99 1.41 -5.41
CA GLY A 29 8.00 2.28 -6.60
C GLY A 29 6.62 2.68 -7.12
N THR A 30 5.64 1.76 -7.13
CA THR A 30 4.31 2.02 -7.71
C THR A 30 3.17 1.48 -6.85
N ALA A 31 2.01 2.15 -6.91
CA ALA A 31 0.79 1.66 -6.24
C ALA A 31 0.28 0.31 -6.78
N ARG A 32 0.73 -0.13 -7.97
CA ARG A 32 0.43 -1.48 -8.47
C ARG A 32 1.29 -2.53 -7.79
N ALA A 33 2.59 -2.25 -7.61
CA ALA A 33 3.49 -3.15 -6.90
C ALA A 33 3.05 -3.34 -5.45
N VAL A 34 2.56 -2.29 -4.78
CA VAL A 34 2.01 -2.40 -3.42
C VAL A 34 0.76 -3.29 -3.38
N ARG A 35 -0.10 -3.24 -4.41
CA ARG A 35 -1.31 -4.08 -4.47
C ARG A 35 -1.02 -5.57 -4.65
N GLY A 36 0.06 -5.91 -5.36
CA GLY A 36 0.51 -7.28 -5.54
C GLY A 36 1.59 -7.71 -4.54
N ALA A 37 1.91 -6.86 -3.57
CA ALA A 37 2.95 -7.15 -2.59
C ALA A 37 2.47 -8.21 -1.61
N SER A 38 3.39 -9.09 -1.23
CA SER A 38 3.15 -10.04 -0.15
C SER A 38 3.04 -9.30 1.18
N LEU A 39 2.34 -9.91 2.14
CA LEU A 39 2.20 -9.36 3.49
C LEU A 39 3.56 -9.11 4.16
N GLU A 40 4.53 -9.99 3.93
CA GLU A 40 5.90 -9.84 4.42
C GLU A 40 6.60 -8.61 3.81
N ASP A 41 6.45 -8.38 2.51
CA ASP A 41 7.07 -7.21 1.88
C ASP A 41 6.41 -5.91 2.33
N LEU A 42 5.10 -5.93 2.56
CA LEU A 42 4.40 -4.78 3.13
C LEU A 42 4.92 -4.45 4.53
N GLN A 43 5.26 -5.45 5.34
CA GLN A 43 5.88 -5.26 6.66
C GLN A 43 7.32 -4.73 6.58
N LYS A 44 8.06 -5.03 5.51
CA LYS A 44 9.41 -4.48 5.29
C LYS A 44 9.39 -2.99 4.97
N ALA A 45 8.25 -2.43 4.58
CA ALA A 45 8.15 -1.01 4.31
C ALA A 45 8.24 -0.18 5.61
N PRO A 46 8.99 0.94 5.61
CA PRO A 46 9.23 1.69 6.83
C PRO A 46 7.95 2.35 7.35
N GLY A 47 7.63 2.13 8.62
CA GLY A 47 6.43 2.66 9.26
C GLY A 47 5.16 1.85 9.01
N ILE A 48 5.28 0.66 8.42
CA ILE A 48 4.19 -0.33 8.33
C ILE A 48 4.38 -1.37 9.42
N SER A 49 3.38 -1.56 10.28
CA SER A 49 3.35 -2.64 11.26
C SER A 49 2.63 -3.87 10.70
N ALA A 50 2.78 -5.03 11.35
CA ALA A 50 2.10 -6.26 10.95
C ALA A 50 0.57 -6.11 10.80
N ALA A 51 -0.06 -5.38 11.73
CA ALA A 51 -1.49 -5.09 11.67
C ALA A 51 -1.88 -4.29 10.42
N VAL A 52 -1.10 -3.26 10.08
CA VAL A 52 -1.34 -2.40 8.92
C VAL A 52 -1.07 -3.17 7.63
N ALA A 53 -0.01 -3.98 7.58
CA ALA A 53 0.30 -4.82 6.43
C ALA A 53 -0.81 -5.83 6.16
N GLN A 54 -1.36 -6.46 7.20
CA GLN A 54 -2.51 -7.36 7.08
C GLN A 54 -3.74 -6.63 6.54
N GLN A 55 -4.09 -5.49 7.12
CA GLN A 55 -5.23 -4.69 6.63
C GLN A 55 -5.07 -4.28 5.16
N LEU A 56 -3.85 -3.87 4.77
CA LEU A 56 -3.55 -3.47 3.41
C LEU A 56 -3.67 -4.66 2.44
N HIS A 57 -3.11 -5.80 2.82
CA HIS A 57 -3.18 -7.04 2.04
C HIS A 57 -4.62 -7.54 1.90
N ASP A 58 -5.39 -7.55 2.99
CA ASP A 58 -6.80 -7.97 3.00
C ASP A 58 -7.68 -7.01 2.18
N PHE A 59 -7.40 -5.71 2.23
CA PHE A 59 -8.13 -4.70 1.44
C PHE A 59 -7.93 -4.90 -0.07
N PHE A 60 -6.72 -5.29 -0.50
CA PHE A 60 -6.41 -5.52 -1.91
C PHE A 60 -6.68 -6.93 -2.40
N ASN A 61 -6.84 -7.89 -1.49
CA ASN A 61 -7.15 -9.28 -1.80
C ASN A 61 -8.50 -9.72 -1.17
N PRO A 62 -9.62 -9.00 -1.44
CA PRO A 62 -10.94 -9.49 -1.09
C PRO A 62 -11.25 -10.69 -1.99
N ARG A 63 -11.59 -11.83 -1.38
CA ARG A 63 -11.95 -13.05 -2.09
C ARG A 63 -13.15 -12.88 -3.02
#